data_AF-A0A2E7TSX0-F1
#
_entry.id   AF-A0A2E7TSX0-F1
#
_cell.length_a   1.000
_cell.length_b   1.000
_cell.length_c   1.000
_cell.angle_alpha   90.00
_cell.angle_beta   90.00
_cell.angle_gamma   90.00
#
_symmetry.space_group_name_H-M   'P 1'
#
loop_
_entity.id
_entity.type
_entity.pdbx_description
1 polymer ?
#
loop_
_entity_poly.entity_id
_entity_poly.type
_entity_poly.pdbx_seq_one_letter_code
_entity_poly.pdbx_strand_id
1 'polypeptide(L)'
;MNLGYIDFPHAISATMKMSKLFYYLQLLILAVFISSCGQDEEHSELFDFDLNNGISLESTNEFLQLSMSYVDTLYQWDTVHLNLNDGAAGDSLVTGCGNWNYEVNPTTTVELWFTDTWVEDGIYGFSSDVVANDFGIIIRKDLIFGPAYEFGNFIVENAMISQNTLARGFTNVSDSEPSKVANAYMKLEHWNTSDQMMRFVLELQNGDVVRGSYSGMFQPFRRIEYDSDCD
;
A
#
# COMPACT_ATOMS: atom_id res chain seq x y z
N MET A 1 52.91 32.60 70.62
CA MET A 1 52.47 32.98 69.26
C MET A 1 51.94 31.75 68.57
N ASN A 2 50.75 31.88 67.96
CA ASN A 2 50.09 30.98 67.00
C ASN A 2 49.70 29.57 67.46
N LEU A 3 48.55 29.02 67.10
CA LEU A 3 47.29 29.53 66.52
C LEU A 3 46.30 28.35 66.68
N GLY A 4 45.08 28.65 67.10
CA GLY A 4 44.03 27.66 67.36
C GLY A 4 43.61 26.90 66.10
N TYR A 5 43.32 25.61 66.29
CA TYR A 5 42.68 24.72 65.33
C TYR A 5 41.18 25.01 65.33
N ILE A 6 40.59 25.34 64.17
CA ILE A 6 39.13 25.41 63.98
C ILE A 6 38.74 24.29 63.01
N ASP A 7 37.86 23.43 63.49
CA ASP A 7 37.24 22.32 62.77
C ASP A 7 35.96 22.82 62.07
N PHE A 8 35.74 22.41 60.82
CA PHE A 8 34.49 22.62 60.08
C PHE A 8 34.08 21.30 59.40
N PRO A 9 32.93 20.70 59.73
CA PRO A 9 32.29 19.73 58.87
C PRO A 9 31.01 20.30 58.22
N HIS A 10 30.61 19.65 57.13
CA HIS A 10 29.30 19.70 56.46
C HIS A 10 29.13 20.71 55.30
N ALA A 11 29.64 20.32 54.14
CA ALA A 11 29.10 20.79 52.85
C ALA A 11 29.26 19.74 51.73
N ILE A 12 28.91 18.46 51.98
CA ILE A 12 28.91 17.42 50.93
C ILE A 12 27.70 16.50 51.13
N SER A 13 26.49 16.98 50.83
CA SER A 13 25.29 16.11 50.81
C SER A 13 24.15 16.61 49.91
N ALA A 14 24.17 17.86 49.46
CA ALA A 14 23.07 18.44 48.68
C ALA A 14 23.18 18.21 47.15
N THR A 15 24.37 17.95 46.61
CA THR A 15 24.59 17.87 45.15
C THR A 15 24.17 16.53 44.52
N MET A 16 24.11 15.45 45.29
CA MET A 16 23.81 14.11 44.75
C MET A 16 22.30 13.84 44.52
N LYS A 17 21.40 14.59 45.17
CA LYS A 17 19.95 14.40 45.02
C LYS A 17 19.37 15.12 43.80
N MET A 18 19.95 16.24 43.36
CA MET A 18 19.49 16.95 42.16
C MET A 18 19.79 16.19 40.85
N SER A 19 20.87 15.40 40.80
CA SER A 19 21.25 14.63 39.60
C SER A 19 20.23 13.53 39.27
N LYS A 20 19.68 12.84 40.27
CA LYS A 20 18.67 11.78 40.04
C LYS A 20 17.35 12.36 39.55
N LEU A 21 16.95 13.54 40.03
CA LEU A 21 15.70 14.19 39.63
C LEU A 21 15.73 14.62 38.15
N PHE A 22 16.88 15.12 37.67
CA PHE A 22 17.08 15.43 36.25
C PHE A 22 17.02 14.18 35.36
N TYR A 23 17.55 13.06 35.83
CA TYR A 23 17.53 11.81 35.07
C TYR A 23 16.11 11.23 34.92
N TYR A 24 15.30 11.26 35.98
CA TYR A 24 13.90 10.84 35.90
C TYR A 24 13.04 11.79 35.05
N LEU A 25 13.32 13.10 35.10
CA LEU A 25 12.62 14.08 34.26
C LEU A 25 12.95 13.87 32.77
N GLN A 26 14.20 13.55 32.43
CA GLN A 26 14.60 13.22 31.05
C GLN A 26 13.96 11.91 30.57
N LEU A 27 13.88 10.88 31.42
CA LEU A 27 13.19 9.62 31.12
C LEU A 27 11.68 9.81 30.94
N LEU A 28 11.05 10.67 31.74
CA LEU A 28 9.64 11.00 31.61
C LEU A 28 9.37 11.76 30.30
N ILE A 29 10.20 12.75 29.97
CA ILE A 29 10.08 13.49 28.70
C ILE A 29 10.28 12.55 27.51
N LEU A 30 11.26 11.64 27.57
CA LEU A 30 11.46 10.64 26.52
C LEU A 30 10.25 9.71 26.39
N ALA A 31 9.64 9.26 27.49
CA ALA A 31 8.44 8.42 27.50
C ALA A 31 7.20 9.13 26.93
N VAL A 32 7.06 10.45 27.11
CA VAL A 32 5.97 11.24 26.51
C VAL A 32 6.15 11.43 25.00
N PHE A 33 7.39 11.38 24.48
CA PHE A 33 7.62 11.42 23.02
C PHE A 33 7.41 10.07 22.33
N ILE A 34 7.49 8.93 23.03
CA ILE A 34 7.15 7.61 22.45
C ILE A 34 5.64 7.35 22.42
N SER A 35 4.84 8.17 23.11
CA SER A 35 3.37 8.12 23.00
C SER A 35 2.80 8.95 21.83
N SER A 36 3.64 9.44 20.92
CA SER A 36 3.21 10.07 19.67
C SER A 36 3.22 9.07 18.52
N CYS A 37 2.13 8.33 18.35
CA CYS A 37 1.63 7.86 17.05
C CYS A 37 0.14 7.50 17.20
N GLY A 38 -0.68 8.54 17.34
CA GLY A 38 -2.14 8.42 17.42
C GLY A 38 -2.81 8.67 16.07
N GLN A 39 -2.39 7.96 15.02
CA GLN A 39 -3.14 7.91 13.75
C GLN A 39 -4.02 6.66 13.64
N ASP A 40 -3.86 5.66 14.52
CA ASP A 40 -4.58 4.39 14.41
C ASP A 40 -6.07 4.45 14.81
N GLU A 41 -6.48 5.39 15.68
CA GLU A 41 -7.88 5.48 16.13
C GLU A 41 -8.81 6.22 15.16
N GLU A 42 -8.30 7.20 14.38
CA GLU A 42 -9.16 8.07 13.54
C GLU A 42 -9.78 7.32 12.35
N HIS A 43 -9.17 6.22 11.93
CA HIS A 43 -9.56 5.47 10.73
C HIS A 43 -10.04 4.04 11.02
N SER A 44 -10.06 3.59 12.29
CA SER A 44 -10.42 2.20 12.59
C SER A 44 -11.84 1.84 12.15
N GLU A 45 -12.77 2.78 12.26
CA GLU A 45 -14.17 2.60 11.85
C GLU A 45 -14.33 2.44 10.33
N LEU A 46 -13.41 2.98 9.52
CA LEU A 46 -13.44 2.83 8.06
C LEU A 46 -13.28 1.37 7.63
N PHE A 47 -12.60 0.57 8.45
CA PHE A 47 -12.23 -0.81 8.16
C PHE A 47 -13.13 -1.85 8.85
N ASP A 48 -14.26 -1.42 9.42
CA ASP A 48 -15.27 -2.32 10.00
C ASP A 48 -16.13 -2.97 8.91
N PHE A 49 -15.48 -3.82 8.11
CA PHE A 49 -16.12 -4.66 7.10
C PHE A 49 -15.30 -5.93 6.86
N ASP A 50 -15.98 -6.94 6.32
CA ASP A 50 -15.39 -8.20 5.89
C ASP A 50 -15.86 -8.52 4.47
N LEU A 51 -14.94 -8.35 3.51
CA LEU A 51 -15.14 -8.69 2.11
C LEU A 51 -14.21 -9.85 1.77
N ASN A 52 -14.54 -11.04 2.24
CA ASN A 52 -13.82 -12.31 2.05
C ASN A 52 -13.11 -12.44 0.67
N ASN A 53 -11.90 -11.89 0.58
CA ASN A 53 -11.06 -11.76 -0.62
C ASN A 53 -11.78 -11.18 -1.84
N GLY A 54 -12.32 -9.95 -1.77
CA GLY A 54 -13.02 -9.33 -2.89
C GLY A 54 -13.12 -7.81 -2.83
N ILE A 55 -13.79 -7.25 -3.84
CA ILE A 55 -14.13 -5.83 -3.97
C ILE A 55 -15.64 -5.69 -4.02
N SER A 56 -16.18 -4.64 -3.41
CA SER A 56 -17.55 -4.21 -3.61
C SER A 56 -17.63 -2.72 -3.96
N LEU A 57 -18.56 -2.40 -4.86
CA LEU A 57 -18.92 -1.04 -5.23
C LEU A 57 -20.28 -0.71 -4.60
N GLU A 58 -20.34 0.32 -3.74
CA GLU A 58 -21.56 0.65 -3.00
C GLU A 58 -22.74 1.01 -3.91
N SER A 59 -22.50 1.80 -4.96
CA SER A 59 -23.57 2.27 -5.83
C SER A 59 -24.33 1.15 -6.56
N THR A 60 -23.64 0.05 -6.88
CA THR A 60 -24.21 -1.08 -7.63
C THR A 60 -24.51 -2.29 -6.76
N ASN A 61 -23.95 -2.37 -5.55
CA ASN A 61 -23.87 -3.60 -4.75
C ASN A 61 -23.25 -4.78 -5.51
N GLU A 62 -22.42 -4.49 -6.52
CA GLU A 62 -21.65 -5.51 -7.22
C GLU A 62 -20.56 -6.02 -6.28
N PHE A 63 -20.28 -7.33 -6.35
CA PHE A 63 -19.19 -7.97 -5.62
C PHE A 63 -18.34 -8.76 -6.60
N LEU A 64 -17.03 -8.53 -6.55
CA LEU A 64 -16.02 -9.17 -7.39
C LEU A 64 -15.04 -9.93 -6.50
N GLN A 65 -14.88 -11.23 -6.72
CA GLN A 65 -13.93 -12.05 -5.97
C GLN A 65 -12.51 -11.81 -6.50
N LEU A 66 -11.53 -11.70 -5.61
CA LEU A 66 -10.11 -11.56 -5.88
C LEU A 66 -9.33 -12.65 -5.13
N SER A 67 -9.40 -13.89 -5.63
CA SER A 67 -8.80 -15.03 -4.92
C SER A 67 -7.27 -15.06 -4.95
N MET A 68 -6.64 -14.30 -5.85
CA MET A 68 -5.20 -14.32 -6.04
C MET A 68 -4.58 -12.99 -5.65
N SER A 69 -3.40 -13.07 -5.03
CA SER A 69 -2.58 -11.90 -4.73
C SER A 69 -1.11 -12.20 -4.98
N TYR A 70 -0.38 -11.19 -5.43
CA TYR A 70 1.06 -11.27 -5.57
C TYR A 70 1.74 -9.93 -5.29
N VAL A 71 3.00 -10.02 -4.87
CA VAL A 71 3.88 -8.89 -4.64
C VAL A 71 5.04 -8.96 -5.62
N ASP A 72 5.32 -7.85 -6.28
CA ASP A 72 6.46 -7.73 -7.17
C ASP A 72 7.75 -7.81 -6.36
N THR A 73 8.57 -8.81 -6.66
CA THR A 73 9.92 -8.95 -6.12
C THR A 73 10.85 -8.06 -6.92
N LEU A 74 11.73 -7.32 -6.20
CA LEU A 74 12.71 -6.36 -6.73
C LEU A 74 13.45 -6.90 -7.97
N TYR A 75 12.90 -6.66 -9.15
CA TYR A 75 13.54 -6.97 -10.42
C TYR A 75 13.65 -5.73 -11.32
N GLN A 76 12.70 -4.78 -11.22
CA GLN A 76 12.69 -3.58 -12.07
C GLN A 76 12.35 -2.26 -11.38
N TRP A 77 11.74 -2.27 -10.20
CA TRP A 77 11.36 -1.03 -9.50
C TRP A 77 11.94 -0.97 -8.11
N ASP A 78 12.38 0.23 -7.72
CA ASP A 78 12.77 0.54 -6.34
C ASP A 78 11.53 0.84 -5.47
N THR A 79 10.46 0.07 -5.65
CA THR A 79 9.16 0.27 -4.97
C THR A 79 8.42 -1.05 -4.81
N VAL A 80 7.57 -1.15 -3.78
CA VAL A 80 6.71 -2.32 -3.56
C VAL A 80 5.43 -2.20 -4.39
N HIS A 81 5.11 -3.22 -5.19
CA HIS A 81 3.83 -3.28 -5.90
C HIS A 81 3.04 -4.50 -5.45
N LEU A 82 1.78 -4.27 -5.08
CA LEU A 82 0.83 -5.32 -4.70
C LEU A 82 -0.23 -5.44 -5.78
N ASN A 83 -0.60 -6.67 -6.10
CA ASN A 83 -1.64 -6.95 -7.06
C ASN A 83 -2.61 -7.96 -6.46
N LEU A 84 -3.91 -7.69 -6.63
CA LEU A 84 -4.99 -8.63 -6.36
C LEU A 84 -5.78 -8.86 -7.64
N ASN A 85 -6.20 -10.09 -7.91
CA ASN A 85 -7.01 -10.41 -9.09
C ASN A 85 -7.76 -11.74 -8.93
N ASP A 86 -8.62 -12.01 -9.90
CA ASP A 86 -9.39 -13.25 -10.04
C ASP A 86 -8.77 -14.27 -11.03
N GLY A 87 -7.67 -13.89 -11.69
CA GLY A 87 -6.92 -14.73 -12.63
C GLY A 87 -5.81 -15.52 -11.95
N ALA A 88 -4.88 -16.06 -12.73
CA ALA A 88 -3.69 -16.74 -12.24
C ALA A 88 -2.45 -16.30 -13.03
N ALA A 89 -1.38 -16.01 -12.29
CA ALA A 89 -0.06 -15.76 -12.84
C ALA A 89 0.89 -16.89 -12.37
N GLY A 90 1.88 -17.22 -13.20
CA GLY A 90 2.92 -18.20 -12.84
C GLY A 90 3.95 -17.60 -11.87
N ASP A 91 5.23 -17.90 -12.07
CA ASP A 91 6.33 -17.30 -11.29
C ASP A 91 6.75 -15.91 -11.82
N SER A 92 6.24 -15.51 -12.99
CA SER A 92 6.56 -14.23 -13.63
C SER A 92 5.45 -13.74 -14.57
N LEU A 93 5.28 -12.42 -14.68
CA LEU A 93 4.37 -11.76 -15.63
C LEU A 93 5.24 -11.00 -16.59
N VAL A 94 5.25 -11.48 -17.80
CA VAL A 94 6.03 -10.89 -18.88
C VAL A 94 5.12 -9.91 -19.60
N THR A 95 5.57 -8.67 -19.79
CA THR A 95 4.86 -7.63 -20.53
C THR A 95 5.77 -6.93 -21.52
N GLY A 96 5.35 -6.93 -22.79
CA GLY A 96 5.94 -6.13 -23.85
C GLY A 96 4.80 -5.59 -24.69
N CYS A 97 4.67 -4.26 -24.78
CA CYS A 97 3.62 -3.59 -25.55
C CYS A 97 2.19 -3.97 -25.16
N GLY A 98 1.97 -4.18 -23.87
CA GLY A 98 0.65 -4.55 -23.32
C GLY A 98 0.31 -6.04 -23.42
N ASN A 99 1.29 -6.89 -23.75
CA ASN A 99 1.10 -8.33 -23.87
C ASN A 99 1.36 -9.02 -22.53
N TRP A 100 0.29 -9.34 -21.79
CA TRP A 100 0.40 -9.96 -20.47
C TRP A 100 0.29 -11.48 -20.56
N ASN A 101 1.32 -12.19 -20.15
CA ASN A 101 1.33 -13.66 -20.20
C ASN A 101 0.81 -14.30 -18.91
N TYR A 102 -0.48 -14.18 -18.63
CA TYR A 102 -1.15 -14.88 -17.52
C TYR A 102 -1.33 -16.37 -17.83
N GLU A 103 -1.31 -17.21 -16.79
CA GLU A 103 -1.72 -18.62 -16.92
C GLU A 103 -3.24 -18.73 -17.10
N VAL A 104 -3.97 -17.90 -16.34
CA VAL A 104 -5.41 -17.70 -16.48
C VAL A 104 -5.67 -16.20 -16.46
N ASN A 105 -6.19 -15.67 -17.57
CA ASN A 105 -6.45 -14.24 -17.70
C ASN A 105 -7.46 -13.76 -16.63
N PRO A 106 -7.14 -12.71 -15.85
CA PRO A 106 -8.08 -12.12 -14.92
C PRO A 106 -9.18 -11.35 -15.66
N THR A 107 -10.35 -11.23 -15.05
CA THR A 107 -11.39 -10.27 -15.49
C THR A 107 -11.37 -9.00 -14.66
N THR A 108 -10.73 -9.01 -13.48
CA THR A 108 -10.60 -7.88 -12.57
C THR A 108 -9.21 -7.83 -11.93
N THR A 109 -8.62 -6.64 -11.85
CA THR A 109 -7.36 -6.41 -11.12
C THR A 109 -7.46 -5.21 -10.20
N VAL A 110 -6.79 -5.31 -9.04
CA VAL A 110 -6.43 -4.18 -8.17
C VAL A 110 -4.93 -4.15 -8.12
N GLU A 111 -4.36 -3.01 -8.43
CA GLU A 111 -2.92 -2.83 -8.44
C GLU A 111 -2.60 -1.60 -7.57
N LEU A 112 -1.61 -1.76 -6.70
CA LEU A 112 -1.18 -0.81 -5.70
C LEU A 112 0.33 -0.61 -5.85
N TRP A 113 0.79 0.64 -5.94
CA TRP A 113 2.20 0.99 -6.10
C TRP A 113 2.62 1.89 -4.96
N PHE A 114 3.43 1.38 -4.05
CA PHE A 114 3.96 2.18 -2.95
C PHE A 114 5.06 3.10 -3.43
N THR A 115 5.23 4.24 -2.77
CA THR A 115 6.36 5.13 -3.03
C THR A 115 7.66 4.65 -2.40
N ASP A 116 7.57 3.79 -1.38
CA ASP A 116 8.70 3.26 -0.64
C ASP A 116 9.13 1.87 -1.12
N THR A 117 10.38 1.53 -0.81
CA THR A 117 11.00 0.21 -1.10
C THR A 117 10.62 -0.87 -0.09
N TRP A 118 9.91 -0.51 0.99
CA TRP A 118 9.41 -1.42 2.01
C TRP A 118 8.01 -1.01 2.45
N VAL A 119 7.28 -1.97 3.00
CA VAL A 119 5.97 -1.77 3.64
C VAL A 119 5.96 -2.52 4.97
N GLU A 120 5.25 -1.96 5.93
CA GLU A 120 5.03 -2.50 7.26
C GLU A 120 3.54 -2.46 7.64
N ASP A 121 3.20 -3.01 8.80
CA ASP A 121 1.83 -2.92 9.32
C ASP A 121 1.46 -1.47 9.60
N GLY A 122 0.24 -1.08 9.23
CA GLY A 122 -0.21 0.29 9.41
C GLY A 122 -1.34 0.71 8.47
N ILE A 123 -1.68 1.99 8.52
CA ILE A 123 -2.66 2.63 7.65
C ILE A 123 -1.94 3.58 6.72
N TYR A 124 -2.22 3.43 5.42
CA TYR A 124 -1.65 4.20 4.34
C TYR A 124 -2.74 5.04 3.68
N GLY A 125 -2.38 6.25 3.24
CA GLY A 125 -3.28 7.23 2.68
C GLY A 125 -2.94 7.65 1.25
N PHE A 126 -4.00 7.92 0.50
CA PHE A 126 -3.97 8.61 -0.78
C PHE A 126 -5.02 9.72 -0.79
N SER A 127 -4.66 10.89 -1.32
CA SER A 127 -5.58 11.98 -1.65
C SER A 127 -5.18 12.63 -2.98
N SER A 128 -6.17 13.00 -3.80
CA SER A 128 -5.94 13.69 -5.06
C SER A 128 -5.39 15.11 -4.88
N ASP A 129 -5.55 15.69 -3.69
CA ASP A 129 -5.20 17.09 -3.41
C ASP A 129 -3.80 17.25 -2.80
N VAL A 130 -3.11 16.14 -2.53
CA VAL A 130 -1.75 16.16 -1.96
C VAL A 130 -0.70 15.75 -3.00
N VAL A 131 0.51 16.27 -2.82
CA VAL A 131 1.63 16.03 -3.75
C VAL A 131 2.32 14.70 -3.47
N ALA A 132 2.33 14.27 -2.21
CA ALA A 132 2.96 13.03 -1.77
C ALA A 132 1.88 12.13 -1.15
N ASN A 133 1.71 10.97 -1.76
CA ASN A 133 0.82 9.90 -1.32
C ASN A 133 1.65 8.68 -0.98
N ASP A 134 1.18 7.83 -0.07
CA ASP A 134 1.93 6.63 0.31
C ASP A 134 1.91 5.56 -0.78
N PHE A 135 0.86 5.57 -1.61
CA PHE A 135 0.68 4.64 -2.73
C PHE A 135 -0.15 5.27 -3.86
N GLY A 136 -0.02 4.71 -5.07
CA GLY A 136 -0.98 4.85 -6.16
C GLY A 136 -1.85 3.60 -6.29
N ILE A 137 -3.07 3.76 -6.80
CA ILE A 137 -4.04 2.66 -6.97
C ILE A 137 -4.71 2.70 -8.35
N ILE A 138 -4.92 1.53 -8.96
CA ILE A 138 -5.85 1.38 -10.07
C ILE A 138 -6.66 0.09 -9.91
N ILE A 139 -7.93 0.17 -10.23
CA ILE A 139 -8.84 -0.96 -10.27
C ILE A 139 -9.37 -1.07 -11.69
N ARG A 140 -9.16 -2.22 -12.31
CA ARG A 140 -9.63 -2.54 -13.65
C ARG A 140 -10.62 -3.68 -13.59
N LYS A 141 -11.66 -3.63 -14.41
CA LYS A 141 -12.62 -4.70 -14.62
C LYS A 141 -12.91 -4.90 -16.09
N ASP A 142 -13.70 -5.92 -16.40
CA ASP A 142 -14.11 -6.27 -17.76
C ASP A 142 -12.89 -6.42 -18.69
N LEU A 143 -11.78 -6.99 -18.17
CA LEU A 143 -10.57 -7.20 -18.94
C LEU A 143 -10.83 -8.24 -20.04
N ILE A 144 -10.49 -7.90 -21.28
CA ILE A 144 -10.60 -8.79 -22.43
C ILE A 144 -9.22 -9.02 -23.00
N PHE A 145 -8.86 -10.30 -23.09
CA PHE A 145 -7.62 -10.76 -23.67
C PHE A 145 -7.87 -11.48 -25.00
N GLY A 146 -6.93 -11.35 -25.92
CA GLY A 146 -7.00 -12.04 -27.20
C GLY A 146 -5.76 -11.80 -28.04
N PRO A 147 -5.75 -12.36 -29.27
CA PRO A 147 -4.60 -12.22 -30.15
C PRO A 147 -4.44 -10.77 -30.60
N ALA A 148 -3.22 -10.24 -30.50
CA ALA A 148 -2.85 -8.96 -31.07
C ALA A 148 -2.32 -9.14 -32.50
N TYR A 149 -2.71 -8.21 -33.36
CA TYR A 149 -2.27 -8.12 -34.74
C TYR A 149 -1.73 -6.73 -35.04
N GLU A 150 -0.64 -6.67 -35.77
CA GLU A 150 0.00 -5.44 -36.22
C GLU A 150 0.22 -5.52 -37.74
N PHE A 151 -0.29 -4.52 -38.46
CA PHE A 151 -0.34 -4.51 -39.93
C PHE A 151 -0.91 -5.81 -40.56
N GLY A 152 -1.81 -6.49 -39.86
CA GLY A 152 -2.43 -7.74 -40.29
C GLY A 152 -1.65 -9.02 -39.99
N ASN A 153 -0.48 -8.92 -39.35
CA ASN A 153 0.31 -10.07 -38.91
C ASN A 153 0.06 -10.37 -37.43
N PHE A 154 0.00 -11.65 -37.07
CA PHE A 154 -0.10 -12.08 -35.67
C PHE A 154 1.18 -11.74 -34.92
N ILE A 155 1.03 -11.07 -33.76
CA ILE A 155 2.14 -10.69 -32.89
C ILE A 155 2.17 -11.57 -31.64
N VAL A 156 1.04 -11.71 -30.94
CA VAL A 156 0.95 -12.50 -29.71
C VAL A 156 -0.47 -13.05 -29.50
N GLU A 157 -0.60 -14.11 -28.70
CA GLU A 157 -1.88 -14.77 -28.39
C GLU A 157 -2.66 -14.11 -27.24
N ASN A 158 -1.97 -13.56 -26.24
CA ASN A 158 -2.56 -13.05 -25.00
C ASN A 158 -2.23 -11.55 -24.80
N ALA A 159 -2.77 -10.69 -25.66
CA ALA A 159 -2.71 -9.25 -25.47
C ALA A 159 -3.97 -8.75 -24.77
N MET A 160 -3.84 -7.71 -23.95
CA MET A 160 -5.02 -7.01 -23.42
C MET A 160 -5.62 -6.13 -24.53
N ILE A 161 -6.82 -6.49 -24.97
CA ILE A 161 -7.54 -5.83 -26.08
C ILE A 161 -8.41 -4.68 -25.55
N SER A 162 -9.02 -4.87 -24.39
CA SER A 162 -9.81 -3.83 -23.73
C SER A 162 -9.84 -4.03 -22.23
N GLN A 163 -10.17 -2.95 -21.54
CA GLN A 163 -10.32 -2.88 -20.09
C GLN A 163 -11.30 -1.77 -19.75
N ASN A 164 -11.88 -1.82 -18.57
CA ASN A 164 -12.68 -0.75 -17.98
C ASN A 164 -12.08 -0.34 -16.64
N THR A 165 -11.75 0.94 -16.47
CA THR A 165 -11.19 1.41 -15.19
C THR A 165 -12.32 1.74 -14.22
N LEU A 166 -12.39 1.00 -13.12
CA LEU A 166 -13.32 1.25 -12.02
C LEU A 166 -12.90 2.42 -11.14
N ALA A 167 -11.60 2.53 -10.86
CA ALA A 167 -11.05 3.54 -9.97
C ALA A 167 -9.58 3.77 -10.29
N ARG A 168 -9.10 5.02 -10.20
CA ARG A 168 -7.67 5.31 -10.30
C ARG A 168 -7.21 6.50 -9.47
N GLY A 169 -6.09 6.33 -8.78
CA GLY A 169 -5.32 7.36 -8.11
C GLY A 169 -4.05 7.76 -8.88
N PHE A 170 -3.88 7.33 -10.13
CA PHE A 170 -2.74 7.71 -10.97
C PHE A 170 -3.01 8.99 -11.77
N THR A 171 -2.00 9.85 -11.85
CA THR A 171 -2.02 11.09 -12.64
C THR A 171 -1.65 10.89 -14.11
N ASN A 172 -0.99 9.77 -14.46
CA ASN A 172 -0.44 9.52 -15.80
C ASN A 172 -1.32 8.61 -16.69
N VAL A 173 -2.57 8.36 -16.31
CA VAL A 173 -3.52 7.53 -17.09
C VAL A 173 -4.51 8.44 -17.81
N SER A 174 -4.77 8.20 -19.09
CA SER A 174 -5.61 9.01 -19.99
C SER A 174 -6.86 9.61 -19.30
N ASP A 175 -7.03 10.93 -19.37
CA ASP A 175 -8.11 11.72 -18.73
C ASP A 175 -9.54 11.40 -19.20
N SER A 176 -9.72 10.50 -20.16
CA SER A 176 -11.03 10.20 -20.76
C SER A 176 -11.97 9.33 -19.92
N GLU A 177 -11.59 8.89 -18.71
CA GLU A 177 -12.43 8.01 -17.87
C GLU A 177 -12.84 8.69 -16.55
N PRO A 178 -14.11 8.52 -16.10
CA PRO A 178 -14.73 9.34 -15.06
C PRO A 178 -14.40 8.94 -13.61
N SER A 179 -13.76 7.80 -13.37
CA SER A 179 -13.64 7.22 -12.02
C SER A 179 -12.32 7.56 -11.32
N LYS A 180 -12.06 8.85 -11.13
CA LYS A 180 -10.89 9.33 -10.38
C LYS A 180 -11.11 9.12 -8.87
N VAL A 181 -10.09 8.63 -8.18
CA VAL A 181 -10.08 8.50 -6.72
C VAL A 181 -9.82 9.87 -6.12
N ALA A 182 -10.70 10.31 -5.21
CA ALA A 182 -10.53 11.51 -4.42
C ALA A 182 -9.68 11.21 -3.17
N ASN A 183 -10.06 10.18 -2.42
CA ASN A 183 -9.33 9.69 -1.25
C ASN A 183 -9.27 8.16 -1.28
N ALA A 184 -8.19 7.57 -0.77
CA ALA A 184 -8.15 6.15 -0.47
C ALA A 184 -7.36 5.89 0.81
N TYR A 185 -7.81 4.89 1.55
CA TYR A 185 -7.19 4.43 2.78
C TYR A 185 -6.98 2.93 2.68
N MET A 186 -5.80 2.45 3.03
CA MET A 186 -5.48 1.04 3.05
C MET A 186 -4.89 0.68 4.40
N LYS A 187 -5.41 -0.38 5.02
CA LYS A 187 -4.87 -0.96 6.25
C LYS A 187 -4.20 -2.28 5.93
N LEU A 188 -2.99 -2.45 6.42
CA LEU A 188 -2.21 -3.67 6.31
C LEU A 188 -1.89 -4.19 7.72
N GLU A 189 -2.15 -5.48 7.95
CA GLU A 189 -1.97 -6.15 9.23
C GLU A 189 -1.23 -7.47 9.03
N HIS A 190 -0.28 -7.78 9.92
CA HIS A 190 0.55 -8.98 9.88
C HIS A 190 1.28 -9.18 8.53
N TRP A 191 1.87 -8.12 7.99
CA TRP A 191 2.61 -8.13 6.75
C TRP A 191 3.61 -9.28 6.68
N ASN A 192 3.63 -9.96 5.52
CA ASN A 192 4.56 -11.06 5.23
C ASN A 192 4.40 -12.27 6.17
N THR A 193 3.19 -12.50 6.66
CA THR A 193 2.80 -13.69 7.44
C THR A 193 1.63 -14.43 6.78
N SER A 194 1.29 -15.62 7.27
CA SER A 194 0.17 -16.41 6.72
C SER A 194 -1.20 -15.85 7.07
N ASP A 195 -1.29 -15.07 8.14
CA ASP A 195 -2.49 -14.41 8.65
C ASP A 195 -2.53 -12.91 8.29
N GLN A 196 -1.74 -12.53 7.28
CA GLN A 196 -1.77 -11.20 6.69
C GLN A 196 -3.18 -10.82 6.23
N MET A 197 -3.53 -9.56 6.50
CA MET A 197 -4.79 -8.97 6.09
C MET A 197 -4.57 -7.58 5.50
N MET A 198 -5.18 -7.34 4.35
CA MET A 198 -5.23 -6.04 3.70
C MET A 198 -6.69 -5.63 3.55
N ARG A 199 -7.01 -4.39 3.91
CA ARG A 199 -8.31 -3.76 3.62
C ARG A 199 -8.09 -2.43 2.96
N PHE A 200 -8.95 -2.04 2.04
CA PHE A 200 -8.91 -0.71 1.45
C PHE A 200 -10.31 -0.14 1.25
N VAL A 201 -10.39 1.19 1.32
CA VAL A 201 -11.57 2.00 1.05
C VAL A 201 -11.16 3.12 0.12
N LEU A 202 -11.87 3.28 -1.00
CA LEU A 202 -11.66 4.36 -1.95
C LEU A 202 -12.94 5.19 -2.00
N GLU A 203 -12.80 6.50 -1.91
CA GLU A 203 -13.83 7.48 -2.25
C GLU A 203 -13.53 8.02 -3.63
N LEU A 204 -14.48 7.87 -4.56
CA LEU A 204 -14.37 8.37 -5.93
C LEU A 204 -14.86 9.82 -6.01
N GLN A 205 -14.39 10.60 -6.99
CA GLN A 205 -14.80 12.00 -7.18
C GLN A 205 -16.30 12.18 -7.44
N ASN A 206 -16.99 11.13 -7.91
CA ASN A 206 -18.44 11.12 -8.07
C ASN A 206 -19.22 10.81 -6.78
N GLY A 207 -18.52 10.60 -5.64
CA GLY A 207 -19.08 10.28 -4.34
C GLY A 207 -19.36 8.79 -4.10
N ASP A 208 -19.03 7.91 -5.05
CA ASP A 208 -19.16 6.47 -4.86
C ASP A 208 -18.01 5.90 -4.02
N VAL A 209 -18.25 4.78 -3.35
CA VAL A 209 -17.28 4.14 -2.47
C VAL A 209 -16.98 2.72 -2.95
N VAL A 210 -15.70 2.43 -3.10
CA VAL A 210 -15.19 1.08 -3.34
C VAL A 210 -14.57 0.56 -2.05
N ARG A 211 -14.94 -0.63 -1.63
CA ARG A 211 -14.26 -1.34 -0.54
C ARG A 211 -13.68 -2.63 -1.06
N GLY A 212 -12.55 -3.04 -0.50
CA GLY A 212 -12.03 -4.37 -0.75
C GLY A 212 -11.20 -4.89 0.40
N SER A 213 -11.08 -6.21 0.46
CA SER A 213 -10.17 -6.86 1.38
C SER A 213 -9.55 -8.11 0.80
N TYR A 214 -8.39 -8.45 1.33
CA TYR A 214 -7.68 -9.68 1.04
C TYR A 214 -7.05 -10.23 2.32
N SER A 215 -7.20 -11.52 2.52
CA SER A 215 -6.67 -12.30 3.63
C SER A 215 -5.86 -13.45 3.04
N GLY A 216 -4.58 -13.49 3.40
CA GLY A 216 -3.62 -14.48 2.89
C GLY A 216 -2.27 -13.85 2.57
N MET A 217 -1.26 -14.72 2.44
CA MET A 217 0.09 -14.31 2.09
C MET A 217 0.17 -13.94 0.60
N PHE A 218 0.79 -12.80 0.30
CA PHE A 218 1.06 -12.40 -1.08
C PHE A 218 2.12 -13.31 -1.68
N GLN A 219 1.83 -13.86 -2.85
CA GLN A 219 2.79 -14.72 -3.55
C GLN A 219 3.94 -13.87 -4.09
N PRO A 220 5.21 -14.24 -3.85
CA PRO A 220 6.34 -13.54 -4.44
C PRO A 220 6.33 -13.76 -5.96
N PHE A 221 6.54 -12.70 -6.72
CA PHE A 221 6.36 -12.74 -8.16
C PHE A 221 7.34 -11.84 -8.90
N ARG A 222 7.63 -12.12 -10.18
CA ARG A 222 8.51 -11.27 -11.00
C ARG A 222 7.76 -10.67 -12.17
N ARG A 223 7.48 -9.38 -12.14
CA ARG A 223 7.03 -8.66 -13.34
C ARG A 223 8.27 -8.29 -14.17
N ILE A 224 8.21 -8.60 -15.46
CA ILE A 224 9.29 -8.41 -16.42
C ILE A 224 8.75 -7.59 -17.58
N GLU A 225 9.09 -6.32 -17.60
CA GLU A 225 8.82 -5.41 -18.72
C GLU A 225 10.04 -5.37 -19.64
N TYR A 226 9.86 -5.48 -20.94
CA TYR A 226 10.96 -5.35 -21.89
C TYR A 226 10.58 -4.32 -22.95
N ASP A 227 11.49 -3.38 -23.19
CA ASP A 227 11.36 -2.43 -24.29
C ASP A 227 11.30 -3.23 -25.59
N SER A 228 10.11 -3.22 -26.18
CA SER A 228 9.86 -3.74 -27.51
C SER A 228 9.52 -2.53 -28.37
N ASP A 229 10.22 -2.40 -29.49
CA ASP A 229 9.87 -1.46 -30.55
C ASP A 229 8.53 -1.92 -31.12
N CYS A 230 7.45 -1.26 -30.67
CA CYS A 230 6.08 -1.53 -31.07
C CYS A 230 5.53 -0.26 -31.72
N ASP A 231 6.20 0.08 -32.81
CA ASP A 231 5.89 1.16 -33.74
C ASP A 231 5.06 0.65 -34.93
#